data_AF-A0A8J6Q869-F1
#
_entry.id   AF-A0A8J6Q869-F1
#
_cell.length_a   1.000
_cell.length_b   1.000
_cell.length_c   1.000
_cell.angle_alpha   90.00
_cell.angle_beta   90.00
_cell.angle_gamma   90.00
#
_symmetry.space_group_name_H-M   'P 1'
#
loop_
_entity.id
_entity.type
_entity.pdbx_description
1 polymer ?
#
loop_
_entity_poly.entity_id
_entity_poly.type
_entity_poly.pdbx_seq_one_letter_code
_entity_poly.pdbx_strand_id
1 'polypeptide(L)'
;MRYINLIIILHLTLSCSNQKEITEFEKILGKENSATLTCLVNDFESDFLKRQYPNIGIKKAYNQFLAELSKGKTEYRQNISENSREYLKRSTLRLEIYSVPDSIWIESDPKKLTFYKNSDATLNIRRKHLKSDGTFRYETSVSDFRYKEPIDEDSILVESRKNWSDINYDGSYSRALNAISNKSDFLTEYIKIRDAAGKINPDIFAERMLESKVDLNDYFIKRLIITEIVY
;
A
#
# COMPACT_ATOMS: atom_id res chain seq x y z
N MET A 1 43.69 -11.72 0.48
CA MET A 1 42.22 -11.79 0.63
C MET A 1 41.77 -10.41 1.11
N ARG A 2 41.87 -9.33 0.31
CA ARG A 2 41.15 -8.97 -0.93
C ARG A 2 39.66 -8.67 -0.71
N TYR A 3 39.41 -7.47 -0.17
CA TYR A 3 38.35 -6.52 -0.48
C TYR A 3 36.92 -7.05 -0.68
N ILE A 4 36.20 -7.30 0.41
CA ILE A 4 34.73 -7.31 0.42
C ILE A 4 34.29 -6.61 1.71
N ASN A 5 33.40 -5.62 1.60
CA ASN A 5 32.74 -4.81 2.65
C ASN A 5 33.04 -3.30 2.62
N LEU A 6 33.10 -2.69 1.44
CA LEU A 6 33.08 -1.23 1.33
C LEU A 6 32.33 -0.76 0.07
N ILE A 7 31.10 -1.25 -0.12
CA ILE A 7 30.16 -0.70 -1.12
C ILE A 7 28.73 -0.72 -0.56
N ILE A 8 28.43 0.08 0.46
CA ILE A 8 27.05 0.56 0.72
C ILE A 8 27.09 1.97 1.35
N ILE A 9 27.89 2.89 0.82
CA ILE A 9 27.71 4.34 1.11
C ILE A 9 28.21 5.13 -0.10
N LEU A 10 27.49 5.13 -1.23
CA LEU A 10 27.74 6.14 -2.26
C LEU A 10 26.56 6.37 -3.22
N HIS A 11 25.36 6.66 -2.71
CA HIS A 11 24.26 7.24 -3.52
C HIS A 11 23.49 8.38 -2.81
N LEU A 12 24.05 8.99 -1.75
CA LEU A 12 23.37 10.06 -0.99
C LEU A 12 23.49 11.48 -1.56
N THR A 13 24.04 11.66 -2.77
CA THR A 13 24.32 13.00 -3.30
C THR A 13 23.40 13.41 -4.45
N LEU A 14 22.09 13.25 -4.33
CA LEU A 14 21.12 13.86 -5.26
C LEU A 14 19.76 14.09 -4.55
N SER A 15 19.68 15.05 -3.62
CA SER A 15 18.52 15.95 -3.45
C SER A 15 18.58 16.65 -2.07
N CYS A 16 19.41 17.68 -1.94
CA CYS A 16 19.37 18.54 -0.74
C CYS A 16 18.05 19.30 -0.60
N SER A 17 17.18 19.36 -1.62
CA SER A 17 15.96 20.15 -1.55
C SER A 17 14.89 19.57 -0.62
N ASN A 18 14.91 18.25 -0.40
CA ASN A 18 13.84 17.55 0.35
C ASN A 18 14.36 16.82 1.60
N GLN A 19 15.63 17.02 1.98
CA GLN A 19 16.25 16.25 3.06
C GLN A 19 15.56 16.47 4.42
N LYS A 20 15.06 17.68 4.66
CA LYS A 20 14.33 18.03 5.88
C LYS A 20 13.01 17.27 5.95
N GLU A 21 12.24 17.27 4.87
CA GLU A 21 10.96 16.59 4.73
C GLU A 21 11.13 15.08 4.87
N ILE A 22 12.17 14.51 4.24
CA ILE A 22 12.50 13.08 4.36
C ILE A 22 12.81 12.74 5.83
N THR A 23 13.62 13.55 6.48
CA THR A 23 14.01 13.32 7.89
C THR A 23 12.80 13.40 8.82
N GLU A 24 11.90 14.37 8.61
CA GLU A 24 10.66 14.50 9.37
C GLU A 24 9.71 13.33 9.15
N PHE A 25 9.52 12.93 7.89
CA PHE A 25 8.73 11.76 7.52
C PHE A 25 9.27 10.49 8.21
N GLU A 26 10.56 10.20 8.08
CA GLU A 26 11.18 9.01 8.65
C GLU A 26 11.17 9.02 10.18
N LYS A 27 11.25 10.20 10.80
CA LYS A 27 11.13 10.38 12.25
C LYS A 27 9.74 9.98 12.75
N ILE A 28 8.70 10.39 12.04
CA ILE A 28 7.31 10.09 12.43
C ILE A 28 6.96 8.63 12.12
N LEU A 29 7.39 8.13 10.95
CA LEU A 29 7.18 6.75 10.54
C LEU A 29 7.92 5.76 11.48
N GLY A 30 9.09 6.17 11.98
CA GLY A 30 9.94 5.38 12.87
C GLY A 30 11.00 4.60 12.09
N LYS A 31 12.17 4.43 12.72
CA LYS A 31 13.38 3.87 12.09
C LYS A 31 13.14 2.50 11.42
N GLU A 32 12.48 1.59 12.12
CA GLU A 32 12.22 0.23 11.60
C GLU A 32 11.28 0.25 10.40
N ASN A 33 10.17 0.98 10.51
CA ASN A 33 9.19 1.13 9.43
C ASN A 33 9.78 1.83 8.19
N SER A 34 10.61 2.88 8.40
CA SER A 34 11.33 3.56 7.32
C SER A 34 12.33 2.63 6.62
N ALA A 35 13.03 1.78 7.39
CA ALA A 35 13.94 0.78 6.84
C ALA A 35 13.18 -0.29 6.04
N THR A 36 12.05 -0.79 6.57
CA THR A 36 11.19 -1.73 5.84
C THR A 36 10.70 -1.13 4.53
N LEU A 37 10.17 0.10 4.54
CA LEU A 37 9.67 0.74 3.32
C LEU A 37 10.78 0.97 2.28
N THR A 38 11.98 1.35 2.73
CA THR A 38 13.16 1.48 1.86
C THR A 38 13.58 0.13 1.27
N CYS A 39 13.52 -0.95 2.05
CA CYS A 39 13.79 -2.30 1.55
C CYS A 39 12.79 -2.71 0.47
N LEU A 40 11.49 -2.42 0.64
CA LEU A 40 10.46 -2.72 -0.36
C LEU A 40 10.67 -1.94 -1.67
N VAL A 41 11.05 -0.66 -1.59
CA VAL A 41 11.40 0.15 -2.78
C VAL A 41 12.61 -0.46 -3.48
N ASN A 42 13.67 -0.77 -2.74
CA ASN A 42 14.90 -1.32 -3.31
C ASN A 42 14.69 -2.69 -3.96
N ASP A 43 13.90 -3.56 -3.34
CA ASP A 43 13.55 -4.86 -3.92
C ASP A 43 12.74 -4.68 -5.21
N PHE A 44 11.73 -3.81 -5.20
CA PHE A 44 10.96 -3.51 -6.41
C PHE A 44 11.84 -3.00 -7.56
N GLU A 45 12.78 -2.09 -7.28
CA GLU A 45 13.69 -1.56 -8.29
C GLU A 45 14.75 -2.57 -8.74
N SER A 46 15.33 -3.34 -7.82
CA SER A 46 16.47 -4.21 -8.09
C SER A 46 16.08 -5.61 -8.56
N ASP A 47 14.86 -6.03 -8.30
CA ASP A 47 14.31 -7.31 -8.75
C ASP A 47 13.23 -7.08 -9.82
N PHE A 48 12.03 -6.63 -9.43
CA PHE A 48 10.88 -6.57 -10.34
C PHE A 48 11.13 -5.69 -11.58
N LEU A 49 11.52 -4.42 -11.40
CA LEU A 49 11.72 -3.51 -12.52
C LEU A 49 12.87 -3.95 -13.42
N LYS A 50 13.96 -4.48 -12.85
CA LYS A 50 15.09 -5.00 -13.64
C LYS A 50 14.74 -6.25 -14.43
N ARG A 51 13.96 -7.17 -13.85
CA ARG A 51 13.51 -8.37 -14.57
C ARG A 51 12.51 -8.03 -15.67
N GLN A 52 11.56 -7.14 -15.38
CA GLN A 52 10.51 -6.77 -16.31
C GLN A 52 11.01 -5.85 -17.44
N TYR A 53 11.97 -4.97 -17.14
CA TYR A 53 12.48 -3.96 -18.07
C TYR A 53 14.03 -3.89 -18.07
N PRO A 54 14.73 -4.96 -18.49
CA PRO A 54 16.17 -5.13 -18.26
C PRO A 54 17.08 -4.13 -18.98
N ASN A 55 16.61 -3.55 -20.09
CA ASN A 55 17.43 -2.74 -20.99
C ASN A 55 17.18 -1.22 -20.87
N ILE A 56 16.44 -0.79 -19.84
CA ILE A 56 16.12 0.63 -19.63
C ILE A 56 16.46 1.06 -18.20
N GLY A 57 16.82 2.34 -18.04
CA GLY A 57 17.11 2.90 -16.71
C GLY A 57 15.88 2.93 -15.80
N ILE A 58 16.10 2.92 -14.48
CA ILE A 58 15.05 2.83 -13.44
C ILE A 58 13.90 3.82 -13.67
N LYS A 59 14.21 5.10 -13.96
CA LYS A 59 13.17 6.11 -14.24
C LYS A 59 12.27 5.73 -15.43
N LYS A 60 12.87 5.19 -16.51
CA LYS A 60 12.12 4.72 -17.68
C LYS A 60 11.34 3.44 -17.36
N ALA A 61 11.88 2.56 -16.51
CA ALA A 61 11.21 1.35 -16.04
C ALA A 61 9.95 1.69 -15.22
N TYR A 62 10.03 2.63 -14.28
CA TYR A 62 8.84 3.14 -13.58
C TYR A 62 7.81 3.73 -14.54
N ASN A 63 8.25 4.55 -15.50
CA ASN A 63 7.34 5.16 -16.46
C ASN A 63 6.63 4.11 -17.32
N GLN A 64 7.36 3.09 -17.78
CA GLN A 64 6.81 1.97 -18.53
C GLN A 64 5.82 1.16 -17.68
N PHE A 65 6.18 0.86 -16.44
CA PHE A 65 5.32 0.18 -15.48
C PHE A 65 3.98 0.91 -15.27
N LEU A 66 4.03 2.22 -14.99
CA LEU A 66 2.82 3.02 -14.80
C LEU A 66 1.99 3.10 -16.09
N ALA A 67 2.63 3.24 -17.26
CA ALA A 67 1.92 3.31 -18.54
C ALA A 67 1.27 2.00 -18.98
N GLU A 68 1.80 0.86 -18.51
CA GLU A 68 1.19 -0.45 -18.68
C GLU A 68 0.02 -0.62 -17.72
N LEU A 69 0.20 -0.23 -16.46
CA LEU A 69 -0.82 -0.30 -15.43
C LEU A 69 -2.03 0.59 -15.73
N SER A 70 -1.81 1.82 -16.22
CA SER A 70 -2.90 2.74 -16.60
C SER A 70 -3.76 2.22 -17.75
N LYS A 71 -3.28 1.19 -18.49
CA LYS A 71 -4.02 0.49 -19.55
C LYS A 71 -4.70 -0.78 -19.03
N GLY A 72 -4.79 -0.95 -17.70
CA GLY A 72 -5.41 -2.10 -17.07
C GLY A 72 -4.55 -3.37 -17.05
N LYS A 73 -3.24 -3.29 -17.37
CA LYS A 73 -2.36 -4.47 -17.28
C LYS A 73 -2.04 -4.76 -15.81
N THR A 74 -2.70 -5.79 -15.25
CA THR A 74 -2.64 -6.12 -13.81
C THR A 74 -1.80 -7.36 -13.47
N GLU A 75 -1.25 -8.04 -14.49
CA GLU A 75 -0.48 -9.28 -14.34
C GLU A 75 0.81 -9.11 -13.50
N TYR A 76 1.27 -7.88 -13.27
CA TYR A 76 2.43 -7.57 -12.45
C TYR A 76 2.37 -8.17 -11.04
N ARG A 77 1.16 -8.32 -10.47
CA ARG A 77 0.96 -8.78 -9.09
C ARG A 77 1.59 -10.15 -8.83
N GLN A 78 1.52 -11.05 -9.80
CA GLN A 78 2.12 -12.39 -9.71
C GLN A 78 3.65 -12.35 -9.74
N ASN A 79 4.22 -11.28 -10.29
CA ASN A 79 5.66 -11.12 -10.51
C ASN A 79 6.37 -10.32 -9.41
N ILE A 80 5.62 -9.71 -8.47
CA ILE A 80 6.18 -9.09 -7.27
C ILE A 80 6.76 -10.18 -6.36
N SER A 81 7.87 -9.87 -5.69
CA SER A 81 8.60 -10.78 -4.80
C SER A 81 7.73 -11.31 -3.66
N GLU A 82 7.61 -12.64 -3.57
CA GLU A 82 6.92 -13.31 -2.47
C GLU A 82 7.62 -13.02 -1.12
N ASN A 83 8.95 -12.96 -1.13
CA ASN A 83 9.73 -12.64 0.06
C ASN A 83 9.40 -11.23 0.57
N SER A 84 9.23 -10.26 -0.33
CA SER A 84 8.90 -8.88 0.06
C SER A 84 7.46 -8.74 0.53
N ARG A 85 6.51 -9.49 -0.05
CA ARG A 85 5.14 -9.61 0.47
C ARG A 85 5.14 -10.15 1.90
N GLU A 86 5.85 -11.26 2.13
CA GLU A 86 5.96 -11.86 3.47
C GLU A 86 6.70 -10.95 4.45
N TYR A 87 7.72 -10.22 3.99
CA TYR A 87 8.45 -9.26 4.81
C TYR A 87 7.54 -8.12 5.27
N LEU A 88 6.77 -7.50 4.37
CA LEU A 88 5.76 -6.51 4.73
C LEU A 88 4.71 -7.11 5.67
N LYS A 89 4.20 -8.30 5.37
CA LYS A 89 3.17 -8.99 6.17
C LYS A 89 3.56 -9.19 7.63
N ARG A 90 4.84 -9.46 7.90
CA ARG A 90 5.41 -9.66 9.24
C ARG A 90 5.83 -8.36 9.92
N SER A 91 5.99 -7.28 9.15
CA SER A 91 6.43 -5.98 9.68
C SER A 91 5.29 -5.22 10.38
N THR A 92 5.66 -4.40 11.35
CA THR A 92 4.75 -3.41 11.96
C THR A 92 4.24 -2.41 10.92
N LEU A 93 5.07 -2.06 9.93
CA LEU A 93 4.75 -1.12 8.85
C LEU A 93 3.41 -1.45 8.17
N ARG A 94 3.07 -2.73 7.96
CA ARG A 94 1.79 -3.12 7.36
C ARG A 94 0.58 -2.60 8.14
N LEU A 95 0.64 -2.64 9.47
CA LEU A 95 -0.44 -2.18 10.34
C LEU A 95 -0.42 -0.66 10.54
N GLU A 96 0.69 -0.01 10.20
CA GLU A 96 0.87 1.44 10.21
C GLU A 96 0.40 2.09 8.90
N ILE A 97 0.39 1.34 7.80
CA ILE A 97 -0.16 1.77 6.50
C ILE A 97 -1.63 1.35 6.39
N TYR A 98 -1.97 0.12 6.81
CA TYR A 98 -3.25 -0.49 6.48
C TYR A 98 -4.06 -0.96 7.69
N SER A 99 -5.37 -0.88 7.53
CA SER A 99 -6.37 -1.63 8.27
C SER A 99 -6.56 -3.00 7.64
N VAL A 100 -6.02 -4.04 8.26
CA VAL A 100 -6.00 -5.40 7.69
C VAL A 100 -7.14 -6.25 8.22
N PRO A 101 -7.72 -7.18 7.42
CA PRO A 101 -8.70 -8.12 7.93
C PRO A 101 -8.16 -8.96 9.09
N ASP A 102 -8.94 -9.03 10.18
CA ASP A 102 -8.70 -9.83 11.37
C ASP A 102 -9.71 -10.99 11.47
N SER A 103 -10.96 -10.75 11.10
CA SER A 103 -11.99 -11.78 11.02
C SER A 103 -12.97 -11.46 9.90
N ILE A 104 -13.41 -12.50 9.19
CA ILE A 104 -14.38 -12.42 8.10
C ILE A 104 -15.42 -13.50 8.35
N TRP A 105 -16.70 -13.14 8.31
CA TRP A 105 -17.79 -14.09 8.48
C TRP A 105 -19.03 -13.64 7.72
N ILE A 106 -19.90 -14.61 7.44
CA ILE A 106 -21.23 -14.38 6.93
C ILE A 106 -22.19 -14.42 8.11
N GLU A 107 -23.04 -13.41 8.22
CA GLU A 107 -24.11 -13.37 9.21
C GLU A 107 -25.44 -13.52 8.50
N SER A 108 -26.19 -14.56 8.85
CA SER A 108 -27.49 -14.90 8.25
C SER A 108 -28.61 -14.97 9.29
N ASP A 109 -28.32 -14.77 10.58
CA ASP A 109 -29.36 -14.66 11.62
C ASP A 109 -30.15 -13.37 11.40
N PRO A 110 -31.46 -13.45 11.05
CA PRO A 110 -32.27 -12.27 10.77
C PRO A 110 -32.31 -11.27 11.93
N LYS A 111 -32.07 -11.71 13.17
CA LYS A 111 -32.03 -10.82 14.35
C LYS A 111 -30.75 -9.99 14.43
N LYS A 112 -29.68 -10.39 13.75
CA LYS A 112 -28.36 -9.74 13.76
C LYS A 112 -28.09 -8.91 12.50
N LEU A 113 -28.96 -8.99 11.50
CA LEU A 113 -28.89 -8.17 10.28
C LEU A 113 -29.22 -6.71 10.62
N THR A 114 -28.18 -5.89 10.80
CA THR A 114 -28.29 -4.51 11.29
C THR A 114 -28.48 -3.46 10.19
N PHE A 115 -27.98 -3.71 8.98
CA PHE A 115 -27.92 -2.71 7.90
C PHE A 115 -28.84 -2.98 6.71
N TYR A 116 -29.17 -4.24 6.42
CA TYR A 116 -29.90 -4.63 5.23
C TYR A 116 -31.12 -5.48 5.61
N LYS A 117 -32.24 -4.81 5.95
CA LYS A 117 -33.48 -5.50 6.38
C LYS A 117 -34.05 -6.47 5.34
N ASN A 118 -33.59 -6.40 4.09
CA ASN A 118 -34.03 -7.23 2.97
C ASN A 118 -32.91 -8.17 2.45
N SER A 119 -31.77 -8.27 3.14
CA SER A 119 -30.73 -9.25 2.77
C SER A 119 -30.99 -10.57 3.47
N ASP A 120 -30.76 -11.69 2.79
CA ASP A 120 -30.77 -13.01 3.43
C ASP A 120 -29.52 -13.22 4.30
N ALA A 121 -28.41 -12.54 3.97
CA ALA A 121 -27.16 -12.59 4.70
C ALA A 121 -26.34 -11.30 4.51
N THR A 122 -25.37 -11.08 5.41
CA THR A 122 -24.37 -10.00 5.29
C THR A 122 -22.95 -10.54 5.38
N LEU A 123 -22.06 -9.98 4.57
CA LEU A 123 -20.63 -10.20 4.70
C LEU A 123 -20.06 -9.17 5.68
N ASN A 124 -19.44 -9.68 6.74
CA ASN A 124 -18.84 -8.87 7.79
C ASN A 124 -17.32 -9.02 7.73
N ILE A 125 -16.62 -7.89 7.73
CA ILE A 125 -15.15 -7.85 7.76
C ILE A 125 -14.74 -6.97 8.93
N ARG A 126 -14.23 -7.60 10.00
CA ARG A 126 -13.56 -6.92 11.09
C ARG A 126 -12.11 -6.71 10.72
N ARG A 127 -11.67 -5.45 10.69
CA ARG A 127 -10.28 -5.05 10.43
C ARG A 127 -9.61 -4.60 11.71
N LYS A 128 -8.29 -4.69 11.74
CA LYS A 128 -7.44 -4.13 12.79
C LYS A 128 -6.34 -3.26 12.22
N HIS A 129 -5.97 -2.24 12.97
CA HIS A 129 -4.82 -1.38 12.68
C HIS A 129 -4.20 -0.83 13.96
N LEU A 130 -2.96 -0.33 13.86
CA LEU A 130 -2.28 0.32 14.97
C LEU A 130 -2.71 1.79 15.08
N LYS A 131 -3.01 2.21 16.31
CA LYS A 131 -3.16 3.62 16.66
C LYS A 131 -1.81 4.25 16.95
N SER A 132 -1.80 5.58 17.02
CA SER A 132 -0.62 6.39 17.39
C SER A 132 -0.02 6.06 18.78
N ASP A 133 -0.80 5.47 19.68
CA ASP A 133 -0.38 5.01 21.01
C ASP A 133 0.17 3.57 21.03
N GLY A 134 0.23 2.90 19.87
CA GLY A 134 0.70 1.52 19.73
C GLY A 134 -0.35 0.45 20.06
N THR A 135 -1.58 0.83 20.45
CA THR A 135 -2.66 -0.12 20.70
C THR A 135 -3.49 -0.38 19.44
N PHE A 136 -4.21 -1.50 19.41
CA PHE A 136 -5.06 -1.86 18.27
C PHE A 136 -6.43 -1.18 18.33
N ARG A 137 -6.88 -0.65 17.19
CA ARG A 137 -8.30 -0.36 16.94
C ARG A 137 -8.88 -1.45 16.04
N TYR A 138 -10.18 -1.71 16.23
CA TYR A 138 -10.96 -2.61 15.40
C TYR A 138 -12.17 -1.90 14.80
N GLU A 139 -12.42 -2.14 13.53
CA GLU A 139 -13.54 -1.57 12.79
C GLU A 139 -14.20 -2.68 11.96
N THR A 140 -15.54 -2.68 11.91
CA THR A 140 -16.29 -3.69 11.16
C THR A 140 -17.02 -3.02 10.01
N SER A 141 -16.76 -3.48 8.79
CA SER A 141 -17.58 -3.14 7.63
C SER A 141 -18.60 -4.24 7.38
N VAL A 142 -19.83 -3.85 7.04
CA VAL A 142 -20.93 -4.76 6.71
C VAL A 142 -21.39 -4.45 5.29
N SER A 143 -21.56 -5.48 4.47
CA SER A 143 -22.12 -5.36 3.13
C SER A 143 -23.21 -6.39 2.87
N ASP A 144 -24.21 -6.04 2.06
CA ASP A 144 -25.22 -6.97 1.56
C ASP A 144 -24.54 -8.16 0.87
N PHE A 145 -25.02 -9.36 1.16
CA PHE A 145 -24.48 -10.60 0.59
C PHE A 145 -25.63 -11.40 -0.01
N ARG A 146 -25.75 -11.33 -1.34
CA ARG A 146 -26.75 -12.08 -2.11
C ARG A 146 -26.05 -13.21 -2.85
N TYR A 147 -26.12 -14.42 -2.33
CA TYR A 147 -25.56 -15.62 -3.00
C TYR A 147 -26.56 -16.77 -3.01
N LYS A 148 -26.42 -17.63 -4.03
CA LYS A 148 -27.26 -18.82 -4.23
C LYS A 148 -26.51 -20.04 -3.71
N GLU A 149 -27.15 -20.78 -2.80
CA GLU A 149 -26.75 -22.11 -2.32
C GLU A 149 -26.43 -23.10 -3.46
N PRO A 150 -25.59 -24.14 -3.25
CA PRO A 150 -25.02 -24.58 -1.96
C PRO A 150 -23.62 -24.04 -1.63
N ILE A 151 -23.39 -23.77 -0.33
CA ILE A 151 -22.13 -23.26 0.23
C ILE A 151 -21.09 -24.40 0.35
N ASP A 152 -20.24 -24.51 -0.67
CA ASP A 152 -18.84 -24.98 -0.51
C ASP A 152 -17.88 -23.75 -0.54
N GLU A 153 -18.46 -22.53 -0.48
CA GLU A 153 -17.84 -21.27 -0.88
C GLU A 153 -17.36 -20.39 0.28
N ASP A 154 -17.70 -20.69 1.55
CA ASP A 154 -17.27 -19.88 2.71
C ASP A 154 -15.74 -19.73 2.76
N SER A 155 -15.01 -20.81 2.45
CA SER A 155 -13.55 -20.77 2.36
C SER A 155 -13.08 -19.91 1.20
N ILE A 156 -13.60 -20.11 -0.02
CA ILE A 156 -13.19 -19.35 -1.22
C ILE A 156 -13.48 -17.85 -1.05
N LEU A 157 -14.64 -17.52 -0.48
CA LEU A 157 -15.05 -16.14 -0.25
C LEU A 157 -14.19 -15.48 0.82
N VAL A 158 -14.00 -16.15 1.97
CA VAL A 158 -13.10 -15.66 3.02
C VAL A 158 -11.69 -15.48 2.45
N GLU A 159 -11.15 -16.46 1.71
CA GLU A 159 -9.84 -16.35 1.02
C GLU A 159 -9.79 -15.14 0.09
N SER A 160 -10.82 -14.90 -0.72
CA SER A 160 -10.87 -13.75 -1.65
C SER A 160 -10.83 -12.40 -0.94
N ARG A 161 -11.26 -12.35 0.33
CA ARG A 161 -11.37 -11.13 1.15
C ARG A 161 -10.26 -10.99 2.19
N LYS A 162 -9.42 -12.00 2.42
CA LYS A 162 -8.30 -11.94 3.40
C LYS A 162 -7.28 -10.84 3.12
N ASN A 163 -7.15 -10.44 1.87
CA ASN A 163 -6.21 -9.39 1.45
C ASN A 163 -6.90 -8.03 1.25
N TRP A 164 -8.19 -7.89 1.59
CA TRP A 164 -8.94 -6.63 1.47
C TRP A 164 -8.60 -5.67 2.62
N SER A 165 -7.42 -5.07 2.52
CA SER A 165 -6.99 -4.01 3.41
C SER A 165 -7.66 -2.68 3.07
N ASP A 166 -7.88 -1.88 4.10
CA ASP A 166 -8.24 -0.47 4.00
C ASP A 166 -7.07 0.39 4.51
N ILE A 167 -7.21 1.71 4.46
CA ILE A 167 -6.21 2.65 4.93
C ILE A 167 -6.22 2.72 6.46
N ASN A 168 -5.04 2.83 7.07
CA ASN A 168 -4.93 3.23 8.47
C ASN A 168 -4.67 4.75 8.55
N TYR A 169 -5.71 5.52 8.86
CA TYR A 169 -5.59 6.98 9.02
C TYR A 169 -4.89 7.40 10.32
N ASP A 170 -4.92 6.56 11.36
CA ASP A 170 -4.26 6.82 12.66
C ASP A 170 -2.77 6.43 12.65
N GLY A 171 -2.37 5.61 11.68
CA GLY A 171 -1.04 5.04 11.56
C GLY A 171 0.05 6.08 11.31
N SER A 172 1.26 5.74 11.72
CA SER A 172 2.45 6.56 11.55
C SER A 172 2.73 6.92 10.08
N TYR A 173 2.35 6.08 9.12
CA TYR A 173 2.49 6.40 7.69
C TYR A 173 1.60 7.58 7.27
N SER A 174 0.31 7.53 7.59
CA SER A 174 -0.63 8.61 7.30
C SER A 174 -0.24 9.91 8.02
N ARG A 175 0.18 9.81 9.29
CA ARG A 175 0.70 10.95 10.05
C ARG A 175 1.98 11.53 9.45
N ALA A 176 2.92 10.68 9.01
CA ALA A 176 4.17 11.11 8.40
C ALA A 176 3.91 11.83 7.07
N LEU A 177 3.02 11.30 6.23
CA LEU A 177 2.61 11.97 4.99
C LEU A 177 1.97 13.34 5.27
N ASN A 178 1.09 13.42 6.26
CA ASN A 178 0.42 14.67 6.62
C ASN A 178 1.37 15.74 7.20
N ALA A 179 2.44 15.33 7.87
CA ALA A 179 3.42 16.23 8.48
C ALA A 179 4.40 16.89 7.51
N ILE A 180 4.56 16.38 6.29
CA ILE A 180 5.49 16.95 5.30
C ILE A 180 5.13 18.43 5.05
N SER A 181 6.03 19.36 5.37
CA SER A 181 5.72 20.80 5.27
C SER A 181 5.64 21.31 3.82
N ASN A 182 6.48 20.81 2.94
CA ASN A 182 6.58 21.26 1.54
C ASN A 182 6.19 20.13 0.58
N LYS A 183 4.90 19.78 0.60
CA LYS A 183 4.35 18.73 -0.29
C LYS A 183 4.33 19.25 -1.74
N SER A 184 4.60 18.38 -2.69
CA SER A 184 4.26 18.66 -4.09
C SER A 184 2.74 18.80 -4.25
N ASP A 185 2.31 19.48 -5.31
CA ASP A 185 0.89 19.61 -5.65
C ASP A 185 0.23 18.22 -5.79
N PHE A 186 0.93 17.30 -6.47
CA PHE A 186 0.49 15.91 -6.61
C PHE A 186 0.29 15.21 -5.26
N LEU A 187 1.26 15.34 -4.34
CA LEU A 187 1.16 14.69 -3.03
C LEU A 187 0.02 15.29 -2.19
N THR A 188 -0.19 16.59 -2.28
CA THR A 188 -1.30 17.29 -1.61
C THR A 188 -2.65 16.82 -2.13
N GLU A 189 -2.80 16.72 -3.45
CA GLU A 189 -4.01 16.23 -4.09
C GLU A 189 -4.27 14.74 -3.77
N TYR A 190 -3.25 13.90 -3.84
CA TYR A 190 -3.36 12.49 -3.48
C TYR A 190 -3.86 12.31 -2.05
N ILE A 191 -3.28 13.00 -1.05
CA ILE A 191 -3.72 12.90 0.35
C ILE A 191 -5.19 13.30 0.46
N LYS A 192 -5.60 14.40 -0.19
CA LYS A 192 -6.98 14.87 -0.18
C LYS A 192 -7.96 13.84 -0.75
N ILE A 193 -7.63 13.23 -1.90
CA ILE A 193 -8.49 12.23 -2.55
C ILE A 193 -8.56 10.97 -1.69
N ARG A 194 -7.41 10.49 -1.21
CA ARG A 194 -7.29 9.32 -0.36
C ARG A 194 -8.09 9.45 0.95
N ASP A 195 -8.03 10.62 1.58
CA ASP A 195 -8.76 10.87 2.83
C ASP A 195 -10.28 11.01 2.59
N ALA A 196 -10.70 11.41 1.39
CA ALA A 196 -12.10 11.52 1.02
C ALA A 196 -12.72 10.21 0.49
N ALA A 197 -11.95 9.40 -0.25
CA ALA A 197 -12.45 8.28 -1.03
C ALA A 197 -11.90 6.91 -0.61
N GLY A 198 -10.90 6.86 0.27
CA GLY A 198 -10.20 5.63 0.63
C GLY A 198 -9.14 5.21 -0.40
N LYS A 199 -8.91 3.91 -0.52
CA LYS A 199 -7.91 3.36 -1.47
C LYS A 199 -8.31 3.70 -2.91
N ILE A 200 -7.35 4.21 -3.68
CA ILE A 200 -7.53 4.55 -5.09
C ILE A 200 -7.22 3.30 -5.93
N ASN A 201 -7.99 3.06 -7.00
CA ASN A 201 -7.68 1.96 -7.91
C ASN A 201 -6.28 2.18 -8.55
N PRO A 202 -5.37 1.19 -8.50
CA PRO A 202 -4.01 1.34 -9.02
C PRO A 202 -3.90 1.81 -10.48
N ASP A 203 -4.85 1.46 -11.36
CA ASP A 203 -4.87 1.90 -12.76
C ASP A 203 -5.11 3.41 -12.89
N ILE A 204 -6.12 3.93 -12.19
CA ILE A 204 -6.45 5.36 -12.08
C ILE A 204 -5.29 6.09 -11.42
N PHE A 205 -4.71 5.53 -10.35
CA PHE A 205 -3.59 6.17 -9.66
C PHE A 205 -2.36 6.28 -10.57
N ALA A 206 -2.06 5.25 -11.36
CA ALA A 206 -0.99 5.27 -12.34
C ALA A 206 -1.24 6.27 -13.48
N GLU A 207 -2.48 6.33 -14.00
CA GLU A 207 -2.88 7.34 -14.99
C GLU A 207 -2.64 8.76 -14.47
N ARG A 208 -3.11 9.06 -13.25
CA ARG A 208 -2.92 10.38 -12.62
C ARG A 208 -1.45 10.72 -12.43
N MET A 209 -0.60 9.77 -12.01
CA MET A 209 0.84 10.00 -11.90
C MET A 209 1.48 10.40 -13.25
N LEU A 210 1.05 9.77 -14.35
CA LEU A 210 1.55 10.06 -15.69
C LEU A 210 1.07 11.43 -16.19
N GLU A 211 -0.21 11.75 -16.00
CA GLU A 211 -0.80 13.04 -16.37
C GLU A 211 -0.13 14.21 -15.65
N SER A 212 0.09 14.06 -14.33
CA SER A 212 0.76 15.06 -13.50
C SER A 212 2.27 15.12 -13.71
N LYS A 213 2.84 14.23 -14.55
CA LYS A 213 4.28 14.17 -14.86
C LYS A 213 5.15 14.16 -13.60
N VAL A 214 4.75 13.36 -12.61
CA VAL A 214 5.47 13.27 -11.32
C VAL A 214 6.95 12.92 -11.54
N ASP A 215 7.83 13.42 -10.68
CA ASP A 215 9.23 12.99 -10.75
C ASP A 215 9.38 11.58 -10.18
N LEU A 216 9.55 10.59 -11.06
CA LEU A 216 9.74 9.19 -10.68
C LEU A 216 11.09 8.90 -9.98
N ASN A 217 11.95 9.91 -9.83
CA ASN A 217 13.11 9.85 -8.94
C ASN A 217 12.81 10.34 -7.51
N ASP A 218 11.67 10.99 -7.28
CA ASP A 218 11.31 11.57 -5.99
C ASP A 218 11.10 10.49 -4.90
N TYR A 219 11.56 10.81 -3.70
CA TYR A 219 11.54 9.93 -2.53
C TYR A 219 10.12 9.50 -2.15
N PHE A 220 9.17 10.43 -2.14
CA PHE A 220 7.79 10.17 -1.73
C PHE A 220 7.01 9.49 -2.85
N ILE A 221 7.20 9.90 -4.11
CA ILE A 221 6.55 9.29 -5.26
C ILE A 221 6.84 7.78 -5.34
N LYS A 222 8.10 7.36 -5.19
CA LYS A 222 8.45 5.93 -5.17
C LYS A 222 7.73 5.17 -4.06
N ARG A 223 7.60 5.77 -2.88
CA ARG A 223 6.93 5.15 -1.73
C ARG A 223 5.43 5.04 -1.93
N LEU A 224 4.80 6.03 -2.54
CA LEU A 224 3.40 5.94 -2.95
C LEU A 224 3.17 4.80 -3.95
N ILE A 225 4.06 4.62 -4.92
CA ILE A 225 3.97 3.47 -5.85
C ILE A 225 4.00 2.15 -5.06
N ILE A 226 4.91 2.03 -4.09
CA ILE A 226 5.00 0.81 -3.28
C ILE A 226 3.74 0.58 -2.45
N THR A 227 3.18 1.60 -1.79
CA THR A 227 2.06 1.42 -0.86
C THR A 227 0.66 1.44 -1.50
N GLU A 228 0.51 2.06 -2.67
CA GLU A 228 -0.79 2.18 -3.34
C GLU A 228 -0.97 1.20 -4.49
N ILE A 229 0.13 0.82 -5.16
CA ILE A 229 0.08 -0.02 -6.36
C ILE A 229 0.60 -1.43 -6.08
N VAL A 230 1.76 -1.54 -5.45
CA VAL A 230 2.49 -2.82 -5.37
C VAL A 230 1.96 -3.73 -4.26
N TYR A 231 1.69 -3.18 -3.07
CA TYR A 231 1.24 -3.91 -1.88
C TYR A 231 -0.10 -3.40 -1.35
#